data_AF-A0A1C5GGN1-F1
#
_entry.id   AF-A0A1C5GGN1-F1
#
_cell.length_a   1.000
_cell.length_b   1.000
_cell.length_c   1.000
_cell.angle_alpha   90.00
_cell.angle_beta   90.00
_cell.angle_gamma   90.00
#
_symmetry.space_group_name_H-M   'P 1'
#
loop_
_entity.id
_entity.type
_entity.pdbx_description
1 polymer ?
#
loop_
_entity_poly.entity_id
_entity_poly.type
_entity_poly.pdbx_seq_one_letter_code
_entity_poly.pdbx_strand_id
1 'polypeptide(L)'
;MTFNAADALREAGIIGGSQMSPELEEFCNTLTEQETQVLISTRNRLVSFFPDVVAHSQEWSEPKATEQGFDAAMMCACGLWSGSGEAN
;
A
#
# COMPACT_ATOMS: atom_id res chain seq x y z
N MET A 1 -0.60 -10.87 -26.79
CA MET A 1 -1.21 -9.72 -26.12
C MET A 1 -0.14 -9.08 -25.28
N THR A 2 0.02 -7.76 -25.33
CA THR A 2 0.96 -7.05 -24.47
C THR A 2 0.36 -7.01 -23.06
N PHE A 3 1.14 -7.38 -22.05
CA PHE A 3 0.73 -7.32 -20.66
C PHE A 3 0.43 -5.85 -20.25
N ASN A 4 -0.68 -5.64 -19.54
CA ASN A 4 -1.05 -4.33 -18.99
C ASN A 4 -1.14 -4.43 -17.46
N ALA A 5 -0.14 -3.88 -16.76
CA ALA A 5 -0.08 -3.89 -15.31
C ALA A 5 -1.24 -3.13 -14.66
N ALA A 6 -1.64 -1.99 -15.23
CA ALA A 6 -2.69 -1.16 -14.68
C ALA A 6 -4.05 -1.89 -14.66
N ASP A 7 -4.36 -2.62 -15.73
CA ASP A 7 -5.60 -3.42 -15.80
C ASP A 7 -5.56 -4.57 -14.80
N ALA A 8 -4.45 -5.32 -14.73
CA ALA A 8 -4.29 -6.42 -13.78
C ALA A 8 -4.39 -5.94 -12.32
N LEU A 9 -3.78 -4.81 -11.97
CA LEU A 9 -3.85 -4.22 -10.63
C LEU A 9 -5.24 -3.67 -10.30
N ARG A 10 -5.98 -3.15 -11.29
CA ARG A 10 -7.36 -2.69 -11.12
C ARG A 10 -8.31 -3.87 -10.91
N GLU A 11 -8.18 -4.94 -11.69
CA GLU A 11 -8.93 -6.19 -11.49
C GLU A 11 -8.67 -6.81 -10.11
N ALA A 12 -7.43 -6.71 -9.63
CA ALA A 12 -7.06 -7.13 -8.29
C ALA A 12 -7.57 -6.17 -7.19
N GLY A 13 -8.21 -5.06 -7.53
CA GLY A 13 -8.72 -4.07 -6.57
C GLY A 13 -7.62 -3.39 -5.75
N ILE A 14 -6.42 -3.25 -6.33
CA ILE A 14 -5.29 -2.52 -5.73
C ILE A 14 -5.36 -1.05 -6.12
N ILE A 15 -5.59 -0.78 -7.41
CA ILE A 15 -5.81 0.58 -7.91
C ILE A 15 -7.30 0.82 -8.00
N GLY A 16 -7.78 1.83 -7.28
CA GLY A 16 -9.16 2.31 -7.34
C GLY A 16 -9.34 3.45 -8.34
N GLY A 17 -10.60 3.75 -8.67
CA GLY A 17 -10.97 4.92 -9.47
C GLY A 17 -10.71 4.78 -10.97
N SER A 18 -11.41 5.62 -11.73
CA SER A 18 -11.28 5.73 -13.19
C SER A 18 -10.11 6.62 -13.62
N GLN A 19 -9.58 7.45 -12.73
CA GLN A 19 -8.51 8.41 -13.02
C GLN A 19 -7.27 8.10 -12.18
N MET A 20 -6.15 7.84 -12.85
CA MET A 20 -4.85 7.66 -12.22
C MET A 20 -4.09 8.99 -12.22
N SER A 21 -3.24 9.21 -11.22
CA SER A 21 -2.29 10.32 -11.29
C SER A 21 -1.20 9.99 -12.32
N PRO A 22 -0.54 10.99 -12.92
CA PRO A 22 0.53 10.77 -13.89
C PRO A 22 1.66 9.87 -13.34
N GLU A 23 1.98 10.02 -12.05
CA GLU A 23 3.01 9.23 -11.37
C GLU A 23 2.60 7.76 -11.24
N LEU A 24 1.31 7.50 -10.97
CA LEU A 24 0.79 6.14 -10.90
C LEU A 24 0.74 5.47 -12.28
N GLU A 25 0.41 6.24 -13.33
CA GLU A 25 0.46 5.75 -14.72
C GLU A 25 1.89 5.39 -15.13
N GLU A 26 2.85 6.26 -14.85
CA GLU A 26 4.27 6.00 -15.12
C GLU A 26 4.75 4.76 -14.38
N PHE A 27 4.44 4.65 -13.08
CA PHE A 27 4.76 3.47 -12.29
C PHE A 27 4.20 2.18 -12.92
N CYS A 28 2.91 2.17 -13.30
CA CYS A 28 2.30 1.01 -13.94
C CYS A 28 2.98 0.64 -15.27
N ASN A 29 3.42 1.64 -16.05
CA ASN A 29 4.11 1.40 -17.31
C ASN A 29 5.51 0.79 -17.14
N THR A 30 6.13 0.94 -15.96
CA THR A 30 7.44 0.35 -15.65
C THR A 30 7.36 -1.09 -15.12
N LEU A 31 6.19 -1.54 -14.67
CA LEU A 31 6.04 -2.84 -14.04
C LEU A 31 6.10 -4.00 -15.04
N THR A 32 6.90 -5.00 -14.68
CA THR A 32 6.86 -6.31 -15.33
C THR A 32 5.65 -7.13 -14.87
N GLU A 33 5.35 -8.19 -15.63
CA GLU A 33 4.30 -9.14 -15.25
C GLU A 33 4.61 -9.80 -13.89
N GLN A 34 5.86 -10.20 -13.67
CA GLN A 34 6.27 -10.84 -12.41
C GLN A 34 6.13 -9.90 -11.22
N GLU A 35 6.56 -8.64 -11.33
CA GLU A 35 6.40 -7.65 -10.25
C GLU A 35 4.93 -7.37 -9.95
N THR A 36 4.10 -7.28 -11.00
CA THR A 36 2.66 -7.12 -10.84
C THR A 36 2.05 -8.31 -10.09
N GLN A 37 2.44 -9.53 -10.43
CA GLN A 37 1.99 -10.73 -9.71
C GLN A 37 2.44 -10.74 -8.24
N VAL A 38 3.64 -10.23 -7.93
CA VAL A 38 4.09 -10.07 -6.55
C VAL A 38 3.18 -9.11 -5.78
N LEU A 39 2.82 -7.96 -6.37
CA LEU A 39 1.90 -7.00 -5.74
C LEU A 39 0.52 -7.62 -5.47
N ILE A 40 -0.04 -8.32 -6.46
CA ILE A 40 -1.33 -9.03 -6.32
C ILE A 40 -1.25 -10.10 -5.22
N SER A 41 -0.19 -10.91 -5.22
CA SER A 41 0.00 -11.96 -4.21
C SER A 41 0.15 -11.37 -2.80
N THR A 42 0.81 -10.22 -2.68
CA THR A 42 1.01 -9.53 -1.41
C THR A 42 -0.31 -9.00 -0.87
N ARG A 43 -1.12 -8.35 -1.72
CA ARG A 43 -2.47 -7.90 -1.35
C ARG A 43 -3.34 -9.06 -0.88
N ASN A 44 -3.34 -10.19 -1.59
CA ASN A 44 -4.13 -11.36 -1.21
C ASN A 44 -3.67 -11.95 0.13
N ARG A 45 -2.36 -11.98 0.41
CA ARG A 45 -1.84 -12.40 1.72
C ARG A 45 -2.26 -11.44 2.82
N LEU A 46 -2.20 -10.13 2.59
CA LEU A 46 -2.65 -9.13 3.55
C LEU A 46 -4.14 -9.29 3.88
N VAL A 47 -4.99 -9.52 2.88
CA VAL A 47 -6.42 -9.83 3.11
C VAL A 47 -6.58 -11.08 3.98
N SER A 48 -5.77 -12.11 3.74
CA SER A 48 -5.86 -13.37 4.48
C SER A 48 -5.38 -13.26 5.93
N PHE A 49 -4.32 -12.49 6.20
CA PHE A 49 -3.73 -12.39 7.54
C PHE A 49 -4.31 -11.23 8.35
N PHE A 50 -4.72 -10.15 7.68
CA PHE A 50 -5.13 -8.89 8.29
C PHE A 50 -6.38 -8.33 7.59
N PRO A 51 -7.53 -9.05 7.66
CA PRO A 51 -8.76 -8.64 6.98
C PRO A 51 -9.20 -7.24 7.38
N ASP A 52 -9.05 -6.87 8.66
CA ASP A 52 -9.43 -5.55 9.18
C ASP A 52 -8.55 -4.43 8.61
N VAL A 53 -7.25 -4.67 8.40
CA VAL A 53 -6.34 -3.69 7.78
C VAL A 53 -6.78 -3.39 6.36
N VAL A 54 -7.19 -4.41 5.61
CA VAL A 54 -7.68 -4.21 4.25
C VAL A 54 -9.05 -3.53 4.24
N ALA A 55 -9.94 -3.88 5.17
CA ALA A 55 -11.25 -3.24 5.31
C ALA A 55 -11.17 -1.73 5.55
N HIS A 56 -10.13 -1.27 6.25
CA HIS A 56 -9.92 0.15 6.55
C HIS A 56 -8.82 0.82 5.69
N SER A 57 -8.21 0.10 4.75
CA SER A 57 -7.08 0.59 3.94
C SER A 57 -7.40 1.77 3.01
N GLN A 58 -8.68 1.96 2.68
CA GLN A 58 -9.15 3.07 1.84
C GLN A 58 -9.36 4.37 2.62
N GLU A 59 -9.38 4.29 3.96
CA GLU A 59 -9.50 5.43 4.86
C GLU A 59 -8.15 5.64 5.56
N TRP A 60 -7.18 6.16 4.82
CA TRP A 60 -5.89 6.52 5.41
C TRP A 60 -6.04 7.83 6.18
N SER A 61 -6.38 7.75 7.46
CA SER A 61 -6.29 8.90 8.37
C SER A 61 -4.84 9.13 8.76
N GLU A 62 -4.45 10.39 8.94
CA GLU A 62 -3.16 10.72 9.53
C GLU A 62 -3.03 10.06 10.92
N PRO A 63 -1.90 9.43 11.26
CA PRO A 63 -1.74 8.81 12.57
C PRO A 63 -1.88 9.86 13.67
N LYS A 64 -2.71 9.62 14.69
CA LYS A 64 -2.87 10.53 15.84
C LYS A 64 -1.55 10.96 16.52
N ALA A 65 -0.47 10.19 16.33
CA ALA A 65 0.87 10.55 16.79
C ALA A 65 1.42 11.84 16.18
N THR A 66 0.94 12.26 15.00
CA THR A 66 1.35 13.53 14.37
C THR A 66 0.61 14.74 14.96
N GLU A 67 -0.52 14.54 15.64
CA GLU A 67 -1.28 15.61 16.31
C GLU A 67 -0.51 16.24 17.49
N GLN A 68 0.45 15.52 18.07
CA GLN A 68 1.27 16.00 19.19
C GLN A 68 2.53 16.78 18.74
N GLY A 69 2.62 17.18 17.48
CA GLY A 69 3.74 17.97 16.97
C GLY A 69 5.03 17.17 16.75
N PHE A 70 4.92 15.84 16.64
CA PHE A 70 6.03 15.03 16.15
C PHE A 70 6.19 15.27 14.65
N ASP A 71 7.25 15.99 14.29
CA ASP A 71 7.69 16.12 12.90
C ASP A 71 8.09 14.72 12.38
N ALA A 72 7.19 14.12 11.60
CA ALA A 72 7.38 12.80 10.98
C ALA A 72 8.62 12.74 10.08
N ALA A 73 9.19 13.89 9.68
CA ALA A 73 10.42 13.97 8.92
C ALA A 73 11.70 13.77 9.77
N MET A 74 11.64 13.92 11.10
CA MET A 74 12.84 13.86 11.97
C MET A 74 13.21 12.47 12.47
N MET A 75 12.30 11.50 12.41
CA MET A 75 12.56 10.14 12.87
C MET A 75 12.08 9.21 11.77
N CYS A 76 13.00 8.50 11.12
CA CYS A 76 12.67 7.40 10.23
C CYS A 76 11.84 6.38 11.04
N ALA A 77 10.52 6.53 11.01
CA ALA A 77 9.55 5.94 11.95
C ALA A 77 9.34 4.43 11.73
N CYS A 78 10.24 3.81 10.97
CA CYS A 78 10.33 2.37 10.78
C CYS A 78 10.33 1.63 12.12
N GLY A 79 11.00 2.19 13.14
CA GLY A 79 11.08 1.60 14.49
C GLY A 79 9.80 1.72 15.32
N LEU A 80 8.92 2.70 15.04
CA LEU A 80 7.63 2.81 15.72
C LEU A 80 6.61 1.81 15.16
N TRP A 81 6.75 1.43 13.89
CA TRP A 81 5.81 0.56 13.18
C TRP A 81 6.26 -0.91 13.18
N SER A 82 7.53 -1.21 13.47
CA SER A 82 8.11 -2.56 13.36
C SER A 82 7.78 -3.52 14.51
N GLY A 83 6.70 -3.31 15.26
CA GLY A 83 6.10 -4.34 16.12
C GLY A 83 7.04 -5.01 17.14
N SER A 84 8.09 -4.34 17.62
CA SER A 84 8.85 -4.83 18.79
C SER A 84 8.09 -4.47 20.06
N GLY A 85 6.90 -5.04 20.21
CA GLY A 85 6.22 -5.10 21.49
C GLY A 85 6.88 -6.17 22.35
N GLU A 86 7.61 -5.77 23.38
CA GLU A 86 7.62 -6.38 24.71
C GLU A 86 7.86 -5.24 25.70
N ALA A 87 6.85 -4.82 26.46
CA ALA A 87 6.47 -5.37 27.76
C ALA A 87 7.52 -5.07 28.86
N ASN A 88 7.47 -3.84 29.39
CA ASN A 88 7.42 -3.51 30.82
C ASN A 88 7.28 -2.00 31.02
#